data_AF-A0A2A3Y504-F1
#
_entry.id   AF-A0A2A3Y504-F1
#
_cell.length_a   1.000
_cell.length_b   1.000
_cell.length_c   1.000
_cell.angle_alpha   90.00
_cell.angle_beta   90.00
_cell.angle_gamma   90.00
#
_symmetry.space_group_name_H-M   'P 1'
#
loop_
_entity.id
_entity.type
_entity.pdbx_description
1 polymer ?
#
loop_
_entity_poly.entity_id
_entity_poly.type
_entity_poly.pdbx_seq_one_letter_code
_entity_poly.pdbx_strand_id
1 'polypeptide(L)'
;MMKQADLVKRVRKMAKEVDLSFELKREGGNHTIYELGGKKIVVPRHREINELTTKGILKTTEEAVASHTKKIRRRNPRGHQMKITAIATQSEGWWAIEVPEVGFMTQAKRLTEIENMARSLVVDVLEIKPETVEVEVKVVLDDEIANTVKEAVSQMREAQKQLAAASKASFDAVNELRNRTGLSVREVAKLLQISAGRVTQISQKDAPATAPVEGEGNFHVLTVAESKRADFVLAN
;
A
#
# COMPACT_ATOMS: atom_id res chain seq x y z
N MET A 1 26.86 32.03 25.13
CA MET A 1 27.50 32.23 23.79
C MET A 1 27.86 30.89 23.17
N MET A 2 27.70 30.75 21.85
CA MET A 2 27.91 29.48 21.12
C MET A 2 29.12 29.60 20.18
N LYS A 3 29.93 28.54 20.03
CA LYS A 3 31.01 28.53 19.04
C LYS A 3 30.45 28.47 17.63
N GLN A 4 31.06 29.22 16.71
CA GLN A 4 30.65 29.25 15.30
C GLN A 4 30.65 27.84 14.66
N ALA A 5 31.68 27.03 14.94
CA ALA A 5 31.79 25.67 14.41
C ALA A 5 30.63 24.76 14.85
N ASP A 6 30.20 24.90 16.10
CA ASP A 6 29.08 24.13 16.65
C ASP A 6 27.76 24.56 16.01
N LEU A 7 27.60 25.86 15.73
CA LEU A 7 26.42 26.37 15.03
C LEU A 7 26.32 25.82 13.61
N VAL A 8 27.41 25.86 12.86
CA VAL A 8 27.46 25.31 11.49
C VAL A 8 27.21 23.80 11.48
N LYS A 9 27.79 23.06 12.43
CA LYS A 9 27.55 21.62 12.58
C LYS A 9 26.08 21.32 12.88
N ARG A 10 25.45 22.12 13.74
CA ARG A 10 24.03 21.97 14.07
C ARG A 10 23.12 22.26 12.88
N VAL A 11 23.38 23.34 12.13
CA VAL A 11 22.64 23.66 10.90
C VAL A 11 22.78 22.55 9.87
N ARG A 12 24.00 22.02 9.66
CA ARG A 12 24.24 20.89 8.75
C ARG A 12 23.50 19.62 9.18
N LYS A 13 23.45 19.32 10.49
CA LYS A 13 22.69 18.19 11.02
C LYS A 13 21.19 18.35 10.77
N MET A 14 20.64 19.53 11.07
CA MET A 14 19.22 19.85 10.83
C MET A 14 18.86 19.79 9.35
N ALA A 15 19.76 20.23 8.46
CA ALA A 15 19.59 20.12 7.02
C ALA A 15 19.56 18.66 6.56
N LYS A 16 20.52 17.84 7.02
CA LYS A 16 20.62 16.41 6.68
C LYS A 16 19.42 15.59 7.18
N GLU A 17 18.87 15.91 8.35
CA GLU A 17 17.68 15.22 8.90
C GLU A 17 16.42 15.37 8.03
N VAL A 18 16.38 16.38 7.16
CA VAL A 18 15.26 16.62 6.22
C VAL A 18 15.70 16.60 4.76
N ASP A 19 16.85 15.97 4.48
CA ASP A 19 17.48 15.86 3.16
C ASP A 19 17.61 17.19 2.38
N LEU A 20 17.95 18.26 3.10
CA LEU A 20 18.13 19.60 2.54
C LEU A 20 19.60 19.88 2.26
N SER A 21 19.91 20.35 1.04
CA SER A 21 21.27 20.74 0.68
C SER A 21 21.74 21.94 1.50
N PHE A 22 22.94 21.84 2.08
CA PHE A 22 23.60 22.90 2.82
C PHE A 22 25.01 23.12 2.28
N GLU A 23 25.15 24.12 1.41
CA GLU A 23 26.37 24.35 0.62
C GLU A 23 26.99 25.71 0.89
N LEU A 24 28.32 25.78 0.83
CA LEU A 24 29.06 27.03 0.89
C LEU A 24 28.96 27.73 -0.47
N LYS A 25 28.35 28.93 -0.52
CA LYS A 25 28.24 29.70 -1.77
C LYS A 25 29.35 30.70 -1.97
N ARG A 26 29.71 31.42 -0.90
CA ARG A 26 30.69 32.51 -0.98
C ARG A 26 31.30 32.77 0.39
N GLU A 27 32.61 32.94 0.40
CA GLU A 27 33.32 33.47 1.55
C GLU A 27 33.65 34.95 1.33
N GLY A 28 33.29 35.79 2.31
CA GLY A 28 33.67 37.19 2.36
C GLY A 28 34.60 37.48 3.55
N GLY A 29 35.03 38.73 3.69
CA GLY A 29 35.95 39.14 4.75
C GLY A 29 35.41 38.89 6.17
N ASN A 30 34.16 39.29 6.44
CA ASN A 30 33.57 39.25 7.78
C ASN A 30 32.46 38.18 7.98
N HIS A 31 31.96 37.57 6.91
CA HIS A 31 30.86 36.62 6.95
C HIS A 31 31.02 35.51 5.90
N THR A 32 30.53 34.33 6.24
CA THR A 32 30.41 33.19 5.33
C THR A 32 28.95 33.03 4.91
N ILE A 33 28.68 32.91 3.62
CA ILE A 33 27.33 32.74 3.09
C ILE A 33 27.14 31.29 2.67
N TYR A 34 26.18 30.64 3.32
CA TYR A 34 25.71 29.30 2.97
C TYR A 34 24.37 29.38 2.24
N GLU A 35 24.11 28.44 1.34
CA GLU A 35 22.78 28.18 0.81
C GLU A 35 22.19 26.94 1.48
N LEU A 36 20.99 27.07 2.01
CA LEU A 36 20.19 26.01 2.60
C LEU A 36 18.88 25.89 1.81
N GLY A 37 18.75 24.89 0.94
CA GLY A 37 17.51 24.66 0.18
C GLY A 37 17.03 25.85 -0.65
N GLY A 38 17.95 26.62 -1.22
CA GLY A 38 17.66 27.85 -1.99
C GLY A 38 17.52 29.14 -1.17
N LYS A 39 17.65 29.10 0.16
CA LYS A 39 17.71 30.29 1.03
C LYS A 39 19.15 30.57 1.45
N LYS A 40 19.55 31.85 1.46
CA LYS A 40 20.88 32.28 1.90
C LYS A 40 20.90 32.45 3.42
N ILE A 41 21.84 31.80 4.09
CA ILE A 41 22.14 31.96 5.51
C ILE A 41 23.50 32.61 5.64
N VAL A 42 23.58 33.71 6.38
CA VAL A 42 24.81 34.45 6.64
C VAL A 42 25.30 34.10 8.04
N VAL A 43 26.51 33.54 8.12
CA VAL A 43 27.13 33.15 9.40
C VAL A 43 28.38 34.00 9.60
N PRO A 44 28.44 34.81 10.69
CA PRO A 44 29.65 35.57 11.03
C PRO A 44 30.88 34.69 11.27
N ARG A 45 32.08 35.18 10.96
CA ARG A 45 33.35 34.41 11.07
C ARG A 45 34.07 34.50 12.43
N HIS A 46 33.49 35.18 13.41
CA HIS A 46 34.08 35.25 14.74
C HIS A 46 33.87 33.92 15.50
N ARG A 47 34.83 33.58 16.35
CA ARG A 47 34.91 32.27 17.04
C ARG A 47 33.70 32.01 17.95
N GLU A 48 33.13 33.05 18.55
CA GLU A 48 31.99 32.98 19.46
C GLU A 48 30.86 33.87 18.98
N ILE A 49 29.65 33.33 18.87
CA ILE A 49 28.47 34.05 18.41
C ILE A 49 27.58 34.39 19.60
N ASN A 50 27.14 35.65 19.64
CA ASN A 50 26.20 36.11 20.65
C ASN A 50 24.86 35.37 20.52
N GLU A 51 24.13 35.26 21.62
CA GLU A 51 22.97 34.38 21.68
C GLU A 51 21.81 34.86 20.80
N LEU A 52 21.68 36.17 20.62
CA LEU A 52 20.68 36.77 19.74
C LEU A 52 20.92 36.40 18.27
N THR A 53 22.17 36.45 17.80
CA THR A 53 22.52 36.07 16.42
C THR A 53 22.40 34.56 16.22
N THR A 54 22.81 33.76 17.22
CA THR A 54 22.58 32.31 17.19
C THR A 54 21.10 31.96 17.06
N LYS A 55 20.23 32.60 17.85
CA LYS A 55 18.78 32.42 17.76
C LYS A 55 18.23 32.87 16.40
N GLY A 56 18.73 33.98 15.85
CA GLY A 56 18.31 34.45 14.52
C GLY A 56 18.68 33.48 13.39
N ILE A 57 19.89 32.93 13.42
CA ILE A 57 20.36 31.95 12.43
C ILE A 57 19.60 30.62 12.58
N LEU A 58 19.40 30.14 13.81
CA LEU A 58 18.62 28.92 14.04
C LEU A 58 17.16 29.10 13.66
N LYS A 59 16.53 30.24 13.96
CA LYS A 59 15.17 30.54 13.51
C LYS A 59 15.06 30.57 11.99
N THR A 60 16.01 31.19 11.30
CA THR A 60 16.05 31.18 9.81
C THR A 60 16.23 29.76 9.26
N THR A 61 17.06 28.96 9.92
CA THR A 61 17.29 27.56 9.59
C THR A 61 16.02 26.74 9.83
N GLU A 62 15.37 26.90 10.97
CA GLU A 62 14.09 26.27 11.32
C GLU A 62 12.99 26.71 10.38
N GLU A 63 12.95 27.97 9.94
CA GLU A 63 12.01 28.46 8.93
C GLU A 63 12.31 27.89 7.54
N ALA A 64 13.59 27.72 7.18
CA ALA A 64 14.00 27.09 5.94
C ALA A 64 13.61 25.61 5.94
N VAL A 65 13.98 24.88 7.00
CA VAL A 65 13.59 23.49 7.26
C VAL A 65 12.07 23.37 7.31
N ALA A 66 11.37 24.17 8.12
CA ALA A 66 9.91 24.14 8.20
C ALA A 66 9.24 24.55 6.88
N SER A 67 9.84 25.42 6.05
CA SER A 67 9.35 25.74 4.72
C SER A 67 9.60 24.63 3.70
N HIS A 68 10.69 23.86 3.86
CA HIS A 68 11.00 22.67 3.08
C HIS A 68 10.07 21.52 3.51
N THR A 69 9.96 21.23 4.80
CA THR A 69 8.98 20.31 5.40
C THR A 69 7.53 20.73 5.09
N LYS A 70 7.21 22.03 5.03
CA LYS A 70 5.87 22.53 4.59
C LYS A 70 5.69 22.49 3.07
N LYS A 71 6.73 22.59 2.23
CA LYS A 71 6.64 22.36 0.78
C LYS A 71 6.52 20.88 0.45
N ILE A 72 7.21 20.00 1.16
CA ILE A 72 7.01 18.54 1.15
C ILE A 72 5.58 18.20 1.61
N ARG A 73 5.09 18.83 2.70
CA ARG A 73 3.70 18.65 3.19
C ARG A 73 2.62 19.34 2.35
N ARG A 74 2.94 20.34 1.53
CA ARG A 74 2.00 21.01 0.61
C ARG A 74 2.09 20.49 -0.83
N ARG A 75 2.99 19.55 -1.10
CA ARG A 75 3.03 18.74 -2.31
C ARG A 75 2.89 17.24 -2.02
N ASN A 76 2.16 16.89 -0.97
CA ASN A 76 1.36 15.66 -0.94
C ASN A 76 0.20 15.77 0.08
N PRO A 77 -0.98 16.29 -0.30
CA PRO A 77 -2.17 16.20 0.51
C PRO A 77 -2.90 14.90 0.17
N ARG A 78 -2.61 13.85 0.95
CA ARG A 78 -3.29 12.54 1.14
C ARG A 78 -2.27 11.41 1.03
N GLY A 79 -2.36 10.45 1.95
CA GLY A 79 -1.74 9.14 1.79
C GLY A 79 -2.27 8.47 0.53
N HIS A 80 -1.67 8.77 -0.60
CA HIS A 80 -1.86 8.00 -1.80
C HIS A 80 -1.03 6.73 -1.58
N GLN A 81 -1.73 5.64 -1.26
CA GLN A 81 -1.22 4.32 -1.59
C GLN A 81 -0.88 4.36 -3.08
N MET A 82 0.39 4.16 -3.40
CA MET A 82 0.81 3.87 -4.75
C MET A 82 0.40 2.44 -5.03
N LYS A 83 -0.59 2.29 -5.91
CA LYS A 83 -0.95 0.98 -6.44
C LYS A 83 -0.02 0.66 -7.60
N ILE A 84 0.65 -0.48 -7.53
CA ILE A 84 1.52 -0.99 -8.58
C ILE A 84 1.03 -2.33 -9.08
N THR A 85 1.43 -2.68 -10.30
CA THR A 85 1.15 -3.96 -10.93
C THR A 85 2.44 -4.76 -11.03
N ALA A 86 2.48 -5.94 -10.42
CA ALA A 86 3.57 -6.90 -10.59
C ALA A 86 3.15 -7.95 -11.62
N ILE A 87 3.67 -7.85 -12.85
CA ILE A 87 3.40 -8.83 -13.91
C ILE A 87 4.43 -9.95 -13.80
N ALA A 88 3.98 -11.15 -13.44
CA ALA A 88 4.84 -12.28 -13.16
C ALA A 88 4.70 -13.37 -14.24
N THR A 89 5.82 -13.73 -14.85
CA THR A 89 5.91 -14.78 -15.87
C THR A 89 6.90 -15.86 -15.42
N GLN A 90 6.55 -17.13 -15.60
CA GLN A 90 7.44 -18.24 -15.24
C GLN A 90 8.60 -18.35 -16.25
N SER A 91 9.83 -18.44 -15.75
CA SER A 91 11.05 -18.59 -16.54
C SER A 91 12.04 -19.52 -15.83
N GLU A 92 12.29 -20.70 -16.41
CA GLU A 92 13.36 -21.63 -15.99
C GLU A 92 13.45 -21.91 -14.47
N GLY A 93 12.29 -22.13 -13.81
CA GLY A 93 12.23 -22.41 -12.37
C GLY A 93 12.19 -21.17 -11.47
N TRP A 94 12.06 -19.98 -12.05
CA TRP A 94 11.88 -18.70 -11.38
C TRP A 94 10.65 -17.97 -11.91
N TRP A 95 10.23 -16.95 -11.19
CA TRP A 95 9.28 -15.95 -11.65
C TRP A 95 10.05 -14.68 -12.02
N ALA A 96 9.99 -14.28 -13.28
CA ALA A 96 10.39 -12.95 -13.71
C ALA A 96 9.23 -12.00 -13.40
N ILE A 97 9.52 -10.89 -12.73
CA ILE A 97 8.52 -9.94 -12.24
C ILE A 97 8.82 -8.58 -12.85
N GLU A 98 7.92 -8.08 -13.67
CA GLU A 98 7.96 -6.73 -14.22
C GLU A 98 7.07 -5.80 -13.40
N VAL A 99 7.56 -4.58 -13.13
CA VAL A 99 6.78 -3.52 -12.50
C VAL A 99 6.77 -2.30 -13.45
N PRO A 100 5.81 -2.23 -14.38
CA PRO A 100 5.79 -1.21 -15.42
C PRO A 100 5.77 0.23 -14.86
N GLU A 101 5.13 0.45 -13.71
CA GLU A 101 5.00 1.78 -13.10
C GLU A 101 6.34 2.39 -12.70
N VAL A 102 7.38 1.57 -12.52
CA VAL A 102 8.75 2.03 -12.27
C VAL A 102 9.72 1.67 -13.39
N GLY A 103 9.30 0.88 -14.39
CA GLY A 103 10.13 0.44 -15.51
C GLY A 103 11.28 -0.50 -15.11
N PHE A 104 11.18 -1.16 -13.95
CA PHE A 104 12.18 -2.08 -13.43
C PHE A 104 11.62 -3.50 -13.29
N MET A 105 12.53 -4.46 -13.23
CA MET A 105 12.22 -5.88 -13.07
C MET A 105 12.92 -6.46 -11.83
N THR A 106 12.31 -7.47 -11.24
CA THR A 106 12.87 -8.29 -10.16
C THR A 106 12.49 -9.76 -10.39
N GLN A 107 12.83 -10.66 -9.47
CA GLN A 107 12.56 -12.09 -9.60
C GLN A 107 12.30 -12.77 -8.26
N ALA A 108 11.58 -13.89 -8.29
CA ALA A 108 11.28 -14.70 -7.12
C ALA A 108 11.36 -16.20 -7.41
N LYS A 109 11.64 -17.03 -6.39
CA LYS A 109 11.56 -18.50 -6.55
C LYS A 109 10.14 -19.03 -6.45
N ARG A 110 9.33 -18.39 -5.61
CA ARG A 110 7.96 -18.84 -5.31
C ARG A 110 6.95 -17.77 -5.63
N LEU A 111 5.75 -18.20 -6.02
CA LEU A 111 4.63 -17.30 -6.30
C LEU A 111 4.30 -16.40 -5.07
N THR A 112 4.42 -16.96 -3.86
CA THR A 112 4.16 -16.27 -2.59
C THR A 112 5.16 -15.14 -2.28
N GLU A 113 6.30 -15.10 -2.97
CA GLU A 113 7.36 -14.09 -2.75
C GLU A 113 7.20 -12.87 -3.67
N ILE A 114 6.42 -13.00 -4.76
CA ILE A 114 6.32 -11.98 -5.82
C ILE A 114 5.91 -10.60 -5.27
N GLU A 115 4.88 -10.56 -4.44
CA GLU A 115 4.36 -9.33 -3.88
C GLU A 115 5.43 -8.57 -3.08
N ASN A 116 6.16 -9.29 -2.23
CA ASN A 116 7.21 -8.70 -1.40
C ASN A 116 8.39 -8.23 -2.24
N MET A 117 8.78 -8.99 -3.28
CA MET A 117 9.87 -8.61 -4.17
C MET A 117 9.52 -7.36 -4.99
N ALA A 118 8.30 -7.28 -5.53
CA ALA A 118 7.82 -6.11 -6.26
C ALA A 118 7.72 -4.87 -5.35
N ARG A 119 7.18 -5.03 -4.14
CA ARG A 119 7.13 -3.95 -3.14
C ARG A 119 8.52 -3.43 -2.79
N SER A 120 9.47 -4.34 -2.52
CA SER A 120 10.85 -3.96 -2.17
C SER A 120 11.50 -3.17 -3.29
N LEU A 121 11.36 -3.62 -4.54
CA LEU A 121 11.88 -2.92 -5.71
C LEU A 121 11.39 -1.47 -5.77
N VAL A 122 10.09 -1.25 -5.63
CA VAL A 122 9.49 0.09 -5.72
C VAL A 122 9.88 0.98 -4.54
N VAL A 123 9.96 0.43 -3.33
CA VAL A 123 10.44 1.14 -2.14
C VAL A 123 11.86 1.64 -2.35
N ASP A 124 12.74 0.78 -2.86
CA ASP A 124 14.15 1.11 -3.06
C ASP A 124 14.33 2.11 -4.20
N VAL A 125 13.60 1.94 -5.31
CA VAL A 125 13.68 2.82 -6.49
C VAL A 125 13.11 4.22 -6.22
N LEU A 126 12.01 4.32 -5.48
CA LEU A 126 11.31 5.58 -5.23
C LEU A 126 11.64 6.21 -3.87
N GLU A 127 12.43 5.54 -3.04
CA GLU A 127 12.79 5.96 -1.68
C GLU A 127 11.56 6.29 -0.81
N ILE A 128 10.49 5.51 -0.97
CA ILE A 128 9.23 5.65 -0.24
C ILE A 128 9.09 4.62 0.88
N LYS A 129 8.03 4.73 1.69
CA LYS A 129 7.76 3.76 2.76
C LYS A 129 7.01 2.54 2.23
N PRO A 130 7.29 1.32 2.70
CA PRO A 130 6.65 0.10 2.22
C PRO A 130 5.14 0.08 2.44
N GLU A 131 4.62 0.71 3.50
CA GLU A 131 3.18 0.76 3.79
C GLU A 131 2.41 1.66 2.83
N THR A 132 3.12 2.44 2.00
CA THR A 132 2.52 3.28 0.97
C THR A 132 2.38 2.56 -0.37
N VAL A 133 2.75 1.29 -0.47
CA VAL A 133 2.73 0.52 -1.71
C VAL A 133 1.72 -0.63 -1.62
N GLU A 134 0.67 -0.53 -2.41
CA GLU A 134 -0.30 -1.60 -2.64
C GLU A 134 0.09 -2.34 -3.94
N VAL A 135 0.15 -3.66 -3.89
CA VAL A 135 0.64 -4.47 -5.00
C VAL A 135 -0.47 -5.38 -5.51
N GLU A 136 -0.82 -5.21 -6.78
CA GLU A 136 -1.65 -6.14 -7.53
C GLU A 136 -0.74 -7.06 -8.36
N VAL A 137 -0.82 -8.36 -8.12
CA VAL A 137 -0.02 -9.36 -8.82
C VAL A 137 -0.80 -9.96 -9.98
N LYS A 138 -0.25 -9.87 -11.19
CA LYS A 138 -0.81 -10.46 -12.41
C LYS A 138 0.08 -11.60 -12.86
N VAL A 139 -0.39 -12.83 -12.69
CA VAL A 139 0.33 -14.06 -13.03
C VAL A 139 -0.02 -14.44 -14.46
N VAL A 140 0.97 -14.40 -15.35
CA VAL A 140 0.80 -14.78 -16.75
C VAL A 140 1.04 -16.28 -16.89
N LEU A 141 0.01 -17.00 -17.36
CA LEU A 141 0.08 -18.42 -17.68
C LEU A 141 -0.26 -18.62 -19.15
N ASP A 142 0.02 -19.83 -19.66
CA ASP A 142 -0.49 -20.28 -20.95
C ASP A 142 -2.02 -20.06 -21.04
N ASP A 143 -2.51 -19.70 -22.23
CA ASP A 143 -3.90 -19.28 -22.43
C ASP A 143 -4.91 -20.37 -22.00
N GLU A 144 -4.64 -21.65 -22.29
CA GLU A 144 -5.54 -22.75 -21.93
C GLU A 144 -5.59 -22.96 -20.41
N ILE A 145 -4.42 -22.91 -19.77
CA ILE A 145 -4.28 -23.03 -18.32
C ILE A 145 -4.95 -21.85 -17.62
N ALA A 146 -4.66 -20.63 -18.09
CA ALA A 146 -5.22 -19.40 -17.54
C ALA A 146 -6.76 -19.40 -17.60
N ASN A 147 -7.33 -19.84 -18.72
CA ASN A 147 -8.79 -19.95 -18.87
C ASN A 147 -9.38 -21.00 -17.94
N THR A 148 -8.75 -22.17 -17.82
CA THR A 148 -9.17 -23.22 -16.87
C THR A 148 -9.20 -22.71 -15.43
N VAL A 149 -8.15 -21.99 -15.00
CA VAL A 149 -8.09 -21.42 -13.65
C VAL A 149 -9.15 -20.34 -13.46
N LYS A 150 -9.33 -19.44 -14.43
CA LYS A 150 -10.37 -18.40 -14.37
C LYS A 150 -11.77 -18.99 -14.25
N GLU A 151 -12.06 -20.02 -15.02
CA GLU A 151 -13.35 -20.72 -14.97
C GLU A 151 -13.57 -21.35 -13.58
N ALA A 152 -12.58 -22.09 -13.07
CA ALA A 152 -12.66 -22.70 -11.75
C ALA A 152 -12.90 -21.65 -10.64
N VAL A 153 -12.14 -20.55 -10.66
CA VAL A 153 -12.32 -19.44 -9.69
C VAL A 153 -13.71 -18.81 -9.81
N SER A 154 -14.21 -18.62 -11.04
CA SER A 154 -15.56 -18.09 -11.28
C SER A 154 -16.64 -19.01 -10.72
N GLN A 155 -16.55 -20.32 -10.98
CA GLN A 155 -17.48 -21.32 -10.47
C GLN A 155 -17.46 -21.40 -8.94
N MET A 156 -16.26 -21.36 -8.34
CA MET A 156 -16.10 -21.35 -6.88
C MET A 156 -16.77 -20.12 -6.24
N ARG A 157 -16.58 -18.92 -6.83
CA ARG A 157 -17.21 -17.68 -6.34
C ARG A 157 -18.73 -17.74 -6.43
N GLU A 158 -19.27 -18.24 -7.55
CA GLU A 158 -20.73 -18.38 -7.70
C GLU A 158 -21.28 -19.40 -6.69
N ALA A 159 -20.62 -20.53 -6.50
CA ALA A 159 -21.01 -21.52 -5.49
C ALA A 159 -21.01 -20.94 -4.07
N GLN A 160 -20.00 -20.13 -3.71
CA GLN A 160 -19.94 -19.43 -2.43
C GLN A 160 -21.10 -18.43 -2.26
N LYS A 161 -21.41 -17.66 -3.31
CA LYS A 161 -22.53 -16.70 -3.31
C LYS A 161 -23.87 -17.41 -3.13
N GLN A 162 -24.09 -18.52 -3.84
CA GLN A 162 -25.30 -19.33 -3.71
C GLN A 162 -25.42 -19.94 -2.31
N LEU A 163 -24.32 -20.43 -1.74
CA LEU A 163 -24.31 -20.96 -0.38
C LEU A 163 -24.64 -19.88 0.66
N ALA A 164 -24.11 -18.67 0.49
CA ALA A 164 -24.42 -17.53 1.36
C ALA A 164 -25.91 -17.13 1.25
N ALA A 165 -26.43 -17.03 0.03
CA ALA A 165 -27.84 -16.73 -0.22
C ALA A 165 -28.78 -17.80 0.37
N ALA A 166 -28.47 -19.08 0.16
CA ALA A 166 -29.22 -20.19 0.72
C ALA A 166 -29.19 -20.20 2.25
N SER A 167 -28.04 -19.87 2.86
CA SER A 167 -27.90 -19.77 4.31
C SER A 167 -28.78 -18.66 4.88
N LYS A 168 -28.79 -17.49 4.26
CA LYS A 168 -29.67 -16.38 4.64
C LYS A 168 -31.14 -16.76 4.48
N ALA A 169 -31.54 -17.31 3.33
CA ALA A 169 -32.92 -17.73 3.08
C ALA A 169 -33.40 -18.78 4.09
N SER A 170 -32.54 -19.74 4.45
CA SER A 170 -32.84 -20.76 5.46
C SER A 170 -33.03 -20.15 6.85
N PHE A 171 -32.20 -19.17 7.22
CA PHE A 171 -32.33 -18.43 8.48
C PHE A 171 -33.62 -17.63 8.55
N ASP A 172 -33.93 -16.86 7.51
CA ASP A 172 -35.15 -16.05 7.41
C ASP A 172 -36.39 -16.96 7.52
N ALA A 173 -36.42 -18.08 6.78
CA ALA A 173 -37.53 -19.02 6.83
C ALA A 173 -37.72 -19.67 8.20
N VAL A 174 -36.62 -20.10 8.86
CA VAL A 174 -36.70 -20.67 10.23
C VAL A 174 -37.25 -19.64 11.21
N ASN A 175 -36.79 -18.38 11.15
CA ASN A 175 -37.26 -17.33 12.05
C ASN A 175 -38.73 -16.97 11.81
N GLU A 176 -39.16 -16.87 10.56
CA GLU A 176 -40.57 -16.60 10.25
C GLU A 176 -41.48 -17.75 10.73
N LEU A 177 -41.12 -18.99 10.43
CA LEU A 177 -41.92 -20.16 10.82
C LEU A 177 -41.92 -20.42 12.34
N ARG A 178 -40.84 -20.11 13.06
CA ARG A 178 -40.81 -20.32 14.51
C ARG A 178 -41.45 -19.16 15.28
N ASN A 179 -41.14 -17.93 14.90
CA ASN A 179 -41.49 -16.77 15.72
C ASN A 179 -42.84 -16.14 15.32
N ARG A 180 -43.25 -16.22 14.05
CA ARG A 180 -44.49 -15.58 13.58
C ARG A 180 -45.68 -16.54 13.53
N THR A 181 -45.46 -17.83 13.26
CA THR A 181 -46.53 -18.82 13.19
C THR A 181 -46.57 -19.78 14.38
N GLY A 182 -45.51 -19.82 15.20
CA GLY A 182 -45.43 -20.65 16.41
C GLY A 182 -45.21 -22.13 16.15
N LEU A 183 -44.79 -22.53 14.94
CA LEU A 183 -44.56 -23.93 14.61
C LEU A 183 -43.43 -24.54 15.44
N SER A 184 -43.57 -25.83 15.76
CA SER A 184 -42.54 -26.58 16.47
C SER A 184 -41.32 -26.84 15.57
N VAL A 185 -40.15 -27.05 16.19
CA VAL A 185 -38.89 -27.36 15.48
C VAL A 185 -39.05 -28.56 14.53
N ARG A 186 -39.85 -29.56 14.91
CA ARG A 186 -40.09 -30.77 14.09
C ARG A 186 -40.94 -30.49 12.86
N GLU A 187 -41.92 -29.60 12.96
CA GLU A 187 -42.75 -29.19 11.82
C GLU A 187 -41.96 -28.33 10.85
N VAL A 188 -41.18 -27.37 11.36
CA VAL A 188 -40.27 -26.54 10.55
C VAL A 188 -39.26 -27.41 9.81
N ALA A 189 -38.67 -28.41 10.49
CA ALA A 189 -37.77 -29.38 9.89
C ALA A 189 -38.42 -30.13 8.72
N LYS A 190 -39.69 -30.53 8.86
CA LYS A 190 -40.45 -31.23 7.83
C LYS A 190 -40.76 -30.33 6.62
N LEU A 191 -41.10 -29.06 6.85
CA LEU A 191 -41.38 -28.08 5.79
C LEU A 191 -40.12 -27.72 4.99
N LEU A 192 -39.01 -27.49 5.69
CA LEU A 192 -37.73 -27.12 5.08
C LEU A 192 -36.90 -28.33 4.61
N GLN A 193 -37.40 -29.56 4.81
CA GLN A 193 -36.73 -30.81 4.44
C GLN A 193 -35.30 -30.92 4.99
N ILE A 194 -35.10 -30.50 6.24
CA ILE A 194 -33.83 -30.56 6.96
C ILE A 194 -34.00 -31.26 8.31
N SER A 195 -32.89 -31.60 8.97
CA SER A 195 -32.97 -32.22 10.30
C SER A 195 -33.42 -31.21 11.37
N ALA A 196 -34.10 -31.70 12.42
CA ALA A 196 -34.48 -30.88 13.57
C ALA A 196 -33.26 -30.23 14.25
N GLY A 197 -32.12 -30.95 14.32
CA GLY A 197 -30.87 -30.41 14.82
C GLY A 197 -30.36 -29.22 14.00
N ARG A 198 -30.52 -29.25 12.67
CA ARG A 198 -30.16 -28.13 11.80
C ARG A 198 -31.05 -26.91 12.02
N VAL A 199 -32.35 -27.10 12.24
CA VAL A 199 -33.28 -26.00 12.60
C VAL A 199 -32.86 -25.33 13.91
N THR A 200 -32.52 -26.11 14.93
CA THR A 200 -32.02 -25.60 16.21
C THR A 200 -30.71 -24.82 16.02
N GLN A 201 -29.77 -25.37 15.24
CA GLN A 201 -28.49 -24.72 14.95
C GLN A 201 -28.68 -23.37 14.23
N ILE A 202 -29.57 -23.30 13.24
CA ILE A 202 -29.89 -22.07 12.50
C ILE A 202 -30.54 -21.04 13.43
N SER A 203 -31.40 -21.49 14.37
CA SER A 203 -32.08 -20.60 15.33
C SER A 203 -31.16 -20.02 16.41
N GLN A 204 -30.04 -20.69 16.72
CA GLN A 204 -29.10 -20.29 17.76
C GLN A 204 -27.97 -19.39 17.26
N LYS A 205 -27.71 -19.39 15.94
CA LYS A 205 -26.69 -18.54 15.33
C LYS A 205 -27.32 -17.18 15.03
N ASP A 206 -26.62 -16.09 15.33
CA ASP A 206 -26.97 -14.79 14.73
C ASP A 206 -27.02 -14.95 13.21
N ALA A 207 -27.84 -14.11 12.54
CA ALA A 207 -27.98 -14.12 11.08
C ALA A 207 -26.62 -14.36 10.44
N PRO A 208 -26.48 -15.35 9.54
CA PRO A 208 -25.17 -15.73 9.04
C PRO A 208 -24.51 -14.44 8.54
N ALA A 209 -23.44 -14.02 9.24
CA ALA A 209 -22.59 -12.96 8.74
C ALA A 209 -22.31 -13.36 7.30
N THR A 210 -22.61 -12.46 6.36
CA THR A 210 -22.15 -12.61 4.98
C THR A 210 -20.65 -12.74 5.10
N ALA A 211 -20.17 -13.99 5.18
CA ALA A 211 -18.75 -14.26 5.20
C ALA A 211 -18.24 -13.52 3.96
N PRO A 212 -17.24 -12.65 4.11
CA PRO A 212 -16.62 -12.05 2.93
C PRO A 212 -16.34 -13.19 1.98
N VAL A 213 -16.71 -13.02 0.71
CA VAL A 213 -16.28 -13.95 -0.32
C VAL A 213 -14.75 -13.84 -0.29
N GLU A 214 -14.07 -14.76 0.43
CA GLU A 214 -12.62 -14.81 0.50
C GLU A 214 -12.13 -15.06 -0.92
N GLY A 215 -11.77 -13.99 -1.61
CA GLY A 215 -11.66 -14.03 -3.06
C GLY A 215 -11.19 -12.74 -3.72
N GLU A 216 -11.14 -11.61 -3.03
CA GLU A 216 -10.37 -10.44 -3.48
C GLU A 216 -8.93 -10.54 -2.99
N GLY A 217 -8.29 -11.69 -3.23
CA GLY A 217 -6.84 -11.77 -3.15
C GLY A 217 -6.25 -10.87 -4.24
N ASN A 218 -5.10 -10.25 -3.95
CA ASN A 218 -4.39 -9.39 -4.88
C ASN A 218 -3.70 -10.14 -6.04
N PHE A 219 -4.00 -11.44 -6.23
CA PHE A 219 -3.46 -12.27 -7.31
C PHE A 219 -4.53 -12.49 -8.38
N HIS A 220 -4.18 -12.14 -9.62
CA HIS A 220 -5.03 -12.32 -10.79
C HIS A 220 -4.28 -13.11 -11.86
N VAL A 221 -4.94 -14.08 -12.47
CA VAL A 221 -4.38 -14.86 -13.57
C VAL A 221 -4.70 -14.16 -14.89
N LEU A 222 -3.67 -13.97 -15.71
CA LEU A 222 -3.78 -13.48 -17.08
C LEU A 222 -3.37 -14.58 -18.07
N THR A 223 -3.96 -14.52 -19.26
CA THR A 223 -3.49 -15.27 -20.41
C THR A 223 -2.29 -14.54 -21.04
N VAL A 224 -1.47 -15.25 -21.82
CA VAL A 224 -0.37 -14.63 -22.59
C VAL A 224 -0.93 -13.58 -23.55
N ALA A 225 -2.07 -13.86 -24.18
CA ALA A 225 -2.75 -12.92 -25.07
C ALA A 225 -3.19 -11.62 -24.37
N GLU A 226 -3.63 -11.70 -23.11
CA GLU A 226 -4.00 -10.52 -22.30
C GLU A 226 -2.77 -9.71 -21.88
N SER A 227 -1.68 -10.37 -21.48
CA SER A 227 -0.44 -9.69 -21.10
C SER A 227 0.12 -8.87 -22.25
N LYS A 228 0.23 -9.45 -23.45
CA LYS A 228 0.77 -8.76 -24.64
C LYS A 228 -0.05 -7.54 -25.06
N ARG A 229 -1.36 -7.55 -24.82
CA ARG A 229 -2.22 -6.37 -25.08
C ARG A 229 -1.97 -5.25 -24.09
N ALA A 230 -1.66 -5.58 -22.83
CA ALA A 230 -1.34 -4.59 -21.80
C ALA A 230 -0.03 -3.86 -22.12
N ASP A 231 1.00 -4.58 -22.59
CA ASP A 231 2.28 -4.00 -23.00
C ASP A 231 2.13 -2.95 -24.12
N PHE A 232 1.21 -3.18 -25.06
CA PHE A 232 0.94 -2.25 -26.17
C PHE A 232 0.19 -0.97 -25.73
N VAL A 233 -0.58 -1.03 -24.64
CA VAL A 233 -1.33 0.13 -24.11
C VAL A 233 -0.43 1.03 -23.27
N LEU A 234 0.59 0.48 -22.61
CA LEU A 234 1.52 1.23 -21.75
C LEU A 234 2.68 1.88 -22.52
N ALA A 235 2.90 1.51 -23.79
CA ALA A 235 3.96 2.05 -24.64
C ALA A 235 3.55 3.28 -25.48
N ASN A 236 2.33 3.82 -25.32
CA ASN A 236 1.80 4.97 -26.06
C ASN A 236 1.45 6.16 -25.17
#